data_AF-A0A0F9GEB9-F1
#
_entry.id   AF-A0A0F9GEB9-F1
#
_cell.length_a   1.000
_cell.length_b   1.000
_cell.length_c   1.000
_cell.angle_alpha   90.00
_cell.angle_beta   90.00
_cell.angle_gamma   90.00
#
_symmetry.space_group_name_H-M   'P 1'
#
loop_
_entity.id
_entity.type
_entity.pdbx_description
1 polymer ?
#
loop_
_entity_poly.entity_id
_entity_poly.type
_entity_poly.pdbx_seq_one_letter_code
_entity_poly.pdbx_strand_id
1 'polypeptide(L)'
;VIECAYRIRFFAPNSTVIVVTNPVDELSDVVLEVTGFPFERIISFGNRLDTARFRESIHRQTGLPRAAIECYVHGYHDENARHTWHGREDIDTQESRYMAINTIRQKGATVFAPAVCITEEIECLKEKRF
;
A
#
# COMPACT_ATOMS: atom_id res chain seq x y z
N VAL A 1 10.46 -1.54 15.56
CA VAL A 1 10.81 -0.83 14.30
C VAL A 1 12.17 -0.15 14.40
N ILE A 2 12.42 0.73 15.39
CA ILE A 2 13.71 1.44 15.56
C ILE A 2 14.92 0.50 15.51
N GLU A 3 14.92 -0.58 16.30
CA GLU A 3 16.03 -1.54 16.28
C GLU A 3 16.24 -2.18 14.89
N CYS A 4 15.16 -2.58 14.22
CA CYS A 4 15.22 -3.12 12.86
C CYS A 4 15.80 -2.09 11.88
N ALA A 5 15.37 -0.83 11.96
CA ALA A 5 15.87 0.25 11.12
C ALA A 5 17.38 0.47 11.33
N TYR A 6 17.86 0.46 12.57
CA TYR A 6 19.31 0.49 12.85
C TYR A 6 20.04 -0.69 12.20
N ARG A 7 19.54 -1.91 12.38
CA ARG A 7 20.16 -3.11 11.79
C ARG A 7 20.19 -3.03 10.26
N ILE A 8 19.11 -2.57 9.62
CA ILE A 8 19.07 -2.36 8.17
C ILE A 8 20.14 -1.35 7.75
N ARG A 9 20.25 -0.20 8.43
CA ARG A 9 21.27 0.81 8.16
C ARG A 9 22.69 0.24 8.20
N PHE A 10 22.99 -0.61 9.19
CA PHE A 10 24.33 -1.18 9.36
C PHE A 10 24.62 -2.32 8.39
N PHE A 11 23.69 -3.27 8.22
CA PHE A 11 23.94 -4.49 7.45
C PHE A 11 23.58 -4.36 5.96
N ALA A 12 22.72 -3.42 5.60
CA ALA A 12 22.24 -3.20 4.23
C ALA A 12 22.15 -1.69 3.88
N PRO A 13 23.25 -0.91 3.98
CA PRO A 13 23.24 0.55 3.82
C PRO A 13 22.79 1.04 2.42
N ASN A 14 22.77 0.14 1.43
CA ASN A 14 22.42 0.42 0.04
C ASN A 14 21.05 -0.14 -0.37
N SER A 15 20.27 -0.72 0.54
CA SER A 15 18.97 -1.30 0.21
C SER A 15 17.87 -0.24 0.07
N THR A 16 16.84 -0.58 -0.70
CA THR A 16 15.50 0.00 -0.59
C THR A 16 14.72 -0.74 0.50
N VAL A 17 13.97 -0.01 1.32
CA VAL A 17 13.18 -0.55 2.44
C VAL A 17 11.70 -0.35 2.14
N ILE A 18 10.95 -1.45 2.06
CA ILE A 18 9.49 -1.42 1.97
C ILE A 18 8.92 -1.65 3.36
N VAL A 19 8.20 -0.68 3.89
CA VAL A 19 7.58 -0.74 5.21
C VAL A 19 6.13 -1.21 5.05
N VAL A 20 5.80 -2.33 5.71
CA VAL A 20 4.47 -2.97 5.66
C VAL A 20 3.80 -2.99 7.04
N THR A 21 4.57 -2.76 8.10
CA THR A 21 4.07 -2.85 9.48
C THR A 21 3.18 -1.65 9.76
N ASN A 22 1.95 -1.87 10.24
CA ASN A 22 1.06 -0.81 10.67
C ASN A 22 1.45 -0.23 12.05
N PRO A 23 1.21 1.07 12.30
CA PRO A 23 0.68 2.07 11.37
C PRO A 23 1.75 2.49 10.33
N VAL A 24 1.47 2.26 9.05
CA VAL A 24 2.53 2.08 8.04
C VAL A 24 3.22 3.37 7.67
N ASP A 25 2.50 4.48 7.60
CA ASP A 25 3.05 5.76 7.17
C ASP A 25 3.92 6.37 8.28
N GLU A 26 3.44 6.38 9.52
CA GLU A 26 4.19 6.87 10.67
C GLU A 26 5.43 6.03 10.95
N LEU A 27 5.33 4.71 10.78
CA LEU A 27 6.49 3.83 10.91
C LEU A 27 7.46 3.98 9.74
N SER A 28 7.01 4.39 8.56
CA SER A 28 7.89 4.74 7.45
C SER A 28 8.71 5.99 7.74
N ASP A 29 8.09 7.01 8.34
CA ASP A 29 8.79 8.22 8.81
C ASP A 29 9.87 7.87 9.84
N VAL A 30 9.54 7.02 10.83
CA VAL A 30 10.53 6.54 11.82
C VAL A 30 11.69 5.79 11.15
N VAL A 31 11.40 4.94 10.16
CA VAL A 31 12.45 4.21 9.43
C VAL A 31 13.34 5.18 8.65
N LEU A 32 12.77 6.19 7.99
CA LEU A 32 13.50 7.23 7.28
C LEU A 32 14.45 7.98 8.23
N GLU A 33 13.93 8.46 9.36
CA GLU A 33 14.71 9.20 10.35
C GLU A 33 15.86 8.37 10.95
N VAL A 34 15.58 7.12 11.35
CA VAL A 34 16.57 6.26 12.02
C VAL A 34 17.65 5.75 11.05
N THR A 35 17.25 5.37 9.83
CA THR A 35 18.20 4.90 8.82
C THR A 35 19.04 6.04 8.25
N GLY A 36 18.46 7.24 8.12
CA GLY A 36 19.07 8.36 7.42
C GLY A 36 19.29 8.08 5.93
N PHE A 37 18.51 7.15 5.35
CA PHE A 37 18.59 6.87 3.93
C PHE A 37 17.96 8.02 3.11
N PRO A 38 18.35 8.18 1.84
CA PRO A 38 17.59 8.98 0.88
C PRO A 38 16.11 8.60 0.87
N PHE A 39 15.25 9.62 0.78
CA PHE A 39 13.79 9.48 0.85
C PHE A 39 13.26 8.47 -0.18
N GLU A 40 13.79 8.48 -1.40
CA GLU A 40 13.40 7.59 -2.50
C GLU A 40 13.71 6.09 -2.24
N ARG A 41 14.45 5.76 -1.18
CA ARG A 41 14.74 4.38 -0.78
C ARG A 41 13.84 3.88 0.35
N ILE A 42 12.94 4.71 0.89
CA ILE A 42 11.97 4.30 1.90
C ILE A 42 10.58 4.34 1.26
N ILE A 43 9.96 3.17 1.12
CA ILE A 43 8.67 3.01 0.46
C ILE A 43 7.65 2.55 1.51
N SER A 44 6.66 3.40 1.79
CA SER A 44 5.47 2.99 2.56
C SER A 44 4.60 2.10 1.67
N PHE A 45 4.16 0.95 2.21
CA PHE A 45 3.14 0.14 1.53
C PHE A 45 1.79 0.87 1.47
N GLY A 46 1.51 1.76 2.44
CA GLY A 46 0.40 2.69 2.46
C GLY A 46 -0.92 2.11 1.95
N ASN A 47 -1.53 2.84 1.01
CA ASN A 47 -2.82 2.53 0.40
C ASN A 47 -2.75 1.59 -0.82
N ARG A 48 -1.65 0.84 -0.99
CA ARG A 48 -1.46 -0.05 -2.16
C ARG A 48 -2.51 -1.15 -2.22
N LEU A 49 -2.81 -1.77 -1.08
CA LEU A 49 -3.84 -2.80 -0.96
C LEU A 49 -5.25 -2.20 -1.11
N ASP A 50 -5.49 -1.01 -0.56
CA ASP A 50 -6.80 -0.36 -0.67
C ASP A 50 -7.07 0.09 -2.11
N THR A 51 -6.05 0.49 -2.85
CA THR A 51 -6.13 0.71 -4.30
C THR A 51 -6.53 -0.56 -5.04
N ALA A 52 -5.96 -1.72 -4.68
CA ALA A 52 -6.33 -3.00 -5.30
C ALA A 52 -7.78 -3.39 -4.97
N ARG A 53 -8.23 -3.17 -3.73
CA ARG A 53 -9.62 -3.40 -3.29
C ARG A 53 -10.59 -2.45 -3.99
N PHE A 54 -10.23 -1.19 -4.14
CA PHE A 54 -11.05 -0.21 -4.80
C PHE A 54 -11.24 -0.55 -6.28
N ARG A 55 -10.16 -0.96 -6.95
CA ARG A 55 -10.21 -1.48 -8.33
C ARG A 55 -11.15 -2.68 -8.47
N GLU A 56 -11.11 -3.60 -7.51
CA GLU A 56 -12.01 -4.75 -7.47
C GLU A 56 -13.48 -4.34 -7.31
N SER A 57 -13.76 -3.36 -6.45
CA SER A 57 -15.12 -2.83 -6.26
C SER A 57 -15.65 -2.20 -7.55
N ILE A 58 -14.86 -1.35 -8.23
CA ILE A 58 -15.25 -0.76 -9.52
C ILE A 58 -15.51 -1.86 -10.56
N HIS A 59 -14.65 -2.88 -10.63
CA HIS A 59 -14.84 -4.01 -11.54
C HIS A 59 -16.17 -4.74 -11.29
N ARG A 60 -16.51 -5.01 -10.03
CA ARG A 60 -17.76 -5.69 -9.68
C ARG A 60 -19.00 -4.88 -10.01
N GLN A 61 -18.94 -3.55 -9.85
CA GLN A 61 -20.07 -2.67 -10.13
C GLN A 61 -20.26 -2.39 -11.63
N THR A 62 -19.17 -2.30 -12.39
CA THR A 62 -19.19 -1.82 -13.79
C THR A 62 -18.99 -2.93 -14.83
N GLY A 63 -18.42 -4.08 -14.44
CA GLY A 63 -17.98 -5.13 -15.35
C GLY A 63 -16.73 -4.77 -16.17
N LEU A 64 -16.15 -3.59 -16.00
CA LEU A 64 -14.95 -3.17 -16.74
C LEU A 64 -13.76 -4.08 -16.41
N PRO A 65 -12.93 -4.48 -17.40
CA PRO A 65 -11.71 -5.24 -17.13
C PRO A 65 -10.81 -4.49 -16.13
N ARG A 66 -10.29 -5.17 -15.10
CA ARG A 66 -9.42 -4.57 -14.07
C ARG A 66 -8.26 -3.75 -14.66
N ALA A 67 -7.67 -4.22 -15.75
CA ALA A 67 -6.57 -3.55 -16.44
C ALA A 67 -6.97 -2.21 -17.10
N ALA A 68 -8.26 -1.99 -17.37
CA ALA A 68 -8.79 -0.74 -17.91
C ALA A 68 -9.25 0.25 -16.82
N ILE A 69 -9.20 -0.16 -15.54
CA ILE A 69 -9.64 0.67 -14.42
C ILE A 69 -8.44 1.45 -13.87
N GLU A 70 -8.41 2.74 -14.21
CA GLU A 70 -7.44 3.70 -13.70
C GLU A 70 -7.96 4.36 -12.41
N CYS A 71 -7.56 3.78 -11.27
CA CYS A 71 -7.93 4.27 -9.96
C CYS A 71 -6.78 4.14 -8.96
N TYR A 72 -6.81 4.97 -7.92
CA TYR A 72 -5.84 4.97 -6.82
C TYR A 72 -6.48 5.48 -5.54
N VAL A 73 -5.99 4.98 -4.41
CA VAL A 73 -6.30 5.49 -3.08
C VAL A 73 -5.05 6.23 -2.56
N HIS A 74 -5.22 7.48 -2.15
CA HIS A 74 -4.11 8.37 -1.80
C HIS A 74 -4.37 9.13 -0.49
N GLY A 75 -3.31 9.73 0.05
CA GLY A 75 -3.26 10.21 1.44
C GLY A 75 -2.66 9.16 2.39
N TYR A 76 -2.78 9.41 3.70
CA TYR A 76 -2.39 8.45 4.73
C TYR A 76 -3.28 7.20 4.69
N HIS A 77 -2.77 6.05 5.14
CA HIS A 77 -3.52 4.81 5.29
C HIS A 77 -4.40 4.87 6.56
N ASP A 78 -5.41 5.72 6.50
CA ASP A 78 -6.38 5.96 7.56
C ASP A 78 -7.82 6.09 7.01
N GLU A 79 -8.75 6.51 7.86
CA GLU A 79 -10.15 6.72 7.48
C GLU A 79 -10.37 7.90 6.51
N ASN A 80 -9.38 8.79 6.38
CA ASN A 80 -9.40 9.98 5.54
C ASN A 80 -8.81 9.75 4.14
N ALA A 81 -8.29 8.54 3.87
CA ALA A 81 -7.76 8.16 2.57
C ALA A 81 -8.77 8.43 1.44
N ARG A 82 -8.32 9.13 0.40
CA ARG A 82 -9.14 9.56 -0.73
C ARG A 82 -9.09 8.55 -1.84
N HIS A 83 -10.25 8.26 -2.42
CA HIS A 83 -10.39 7.31 -3.53
C HIS A 83 -10.61 8.11 -4.81
N THR A 84 -9.79 7.85 -5.83
CA THR A 84 -9.88 8.53 -7.12
C THR A 84 -10.04 7.55 -8.25
N TRP A 85 -11.00 7.78 -9.14
CA TRP A 85 -11.23 7.00 -10.36
C TRP A 85 -11.46 7.94 -11.53
N HIS A 86 -10.63 7.85 -12.58
CA HIS A 86 -10.62 8.80 -13.70
C HIS A 86 -10.59 10.27 -13.25
N GLY A 87 -9.79 10.59 -12.23
CA GLY A 87 -9.65 11.94 -11.68
C GLY A 87 -10.84 12.45 -10.85
N ARG A 88 -11.89 11.65 -10.65
CA ARG A 88 -13.03 11.98 -9.79
C ARG A 88 -12.85 11.41 -8.39
N GLU A 89 -13.35 12.11 -7.37
CA GLU A 89 -13.29 11.69 -5.96
C GLU A 89 -14.69 11.47 -5.35
N ASP A 90 -15.77 11.84 -6.06
CA ASP A 90 -17.17 11.66 -5.68
C ASP A 90 -17.66 10.24 -5.96
N ILE A 91 -16.94 9.26 -5.41
CA ILE A 91 -17.17 7.84 -5.72
C ILE A 91 -17.66 7.12 -4.47
N ASP A 92 -18.60 6.18 -4.65
CA ASP A 92 -19.02 5.32 -3.57
C ASP A 92 -17.88 4.37 -3.18
N THR A 93 -17.42 4.49 -1.94
CA THR A 93 -16.32 3.70 -1.37
C THR A 93 -16.80 2.65 -0.37
N GLN A 94 -18.12 2.52 -0.15
CA GLN A 94 -18.67 1.64 0.87
C GLN A 94 -18.26 0.18 0.67
N GLU A 95 -18.33 -0.32 -0.57
CA GLU A 95 -17.96 -1.71 -0.86
C GLU A 95 -16.45 -1.94 -0.66
N SER A 96 -15.59 -1.02 -1.10
CA SER A 96 -14.14 -1.10 -0.88
C SER A 96 -13.80 -1.17 0.62
N ARG A 97 -14.38 -0.27 1.42
CA ARG A 97 -14.23 -0.25 2.89
C ARG A 97 -14.80 -1.51 3.54
N TYR A 98 -15.93 -2.00 3.06
CA TYR A 98 -16.53 -3.25 3.52
C TYR A 98 -15.63 -4.46 3.25
N MET A 99 -15.01 -4.55 2.08
CA MET A 99 -14.07 -5.64 1.76
C MET A 99 -12.88 -5.68 2.72
N ALA A 100 -12.35 -4.52 3.11
CA ALA A 100 -11.28 -4.43 4.10
C ALA A 100 -11.72 -4.97 5.47
N ILE A 101 -12.84 -4.47 6.00
CA ILE A 101 -13.36 -4.83 7.32
C ILE A 101 -13.79 -6.30 7.37
N ASN A 102 -14.52 -6.77 6.36
CA ASN A 102 -15.09 -8.11 6.36
C ASN A 102 -14.01 -9.19 6.27
N THR A 103 -12.92 -8.94 5.54
CA THR A 103 -11.79 -9.88 5.47
C THR A 103 -11.15 -10.09 6.84
N ILE A 104 -10.90 -9.00 7.58
CA ILE A 104 -10.34 -9.06 8.93
C ILE A 104 -11.30 -9.76 9.88
N ARG A 105 -12.59 -9.42 9.84
CA ARG A 105 -13.61 -10.05 10.69
C ARG A 105 -13.75 -11.55 10.46
N GLN A 106 -13.71 -12.00 9.21
CA GLN A 106 -13.91 -13.41 8.88
C GLN A 106 -12.66 -14.27 9.13
N LYS A 107 -11.46 -13.72 8.90
CA LYS A 107 -10.21 -14.51 8.90
C LYS A 107 -9.26 -14.17 10.04
N GLY A 108 -9.55 -13.15 10.84
CA GLY A 108 -8.67 -12.63 11.89
C GLY A 108 -7.44 -11.87 11.39
N ALA A 109 -7.06 -12.04 10.11
CA ALA A 109 -5.93 -11.37 9.48
C ALA A 109 -6.09 -11.28 7.95
N THR A 110 -5.33 -10.39 7.33
CA THR A 110 -5.15 -10.36 5.87
C THR A 110 -3.72 -10.80 5.54
N VAL A 111 -3.55 -11.89 4.80
CA VAL A 111 -2.23 -12.48 4.51
C VAL A 111 -1.92 -12.45 3.01
N PHE A 112 -2.75 -13.09 2.19
CA PHE A 112 -2.45 -13.29 0.78
C PHE A 112 -2.50 -12.02 -0.07
N ALA A 113 -3.51 -11.16 0.12
CA ALA A 113 -3.64 -9.96 -0.69
C ALA A 113 -2.47 -8.97 -0.50
N PRO A 114 -2.03 -8.65 0.73
CA PRO A 114 -0.80 -7.88 0.93
C PRO A 114 0.43 -8.54 0.30
N ALA A 115 0.60 -9.86 0.44
CA ALA A 115 1.76 -10.57 -0.10
C ALA A 115 1.88 -10.46 -1.63
N VAL A 116 0.75 -10.56 -2.34
CA VAL A 116 0.71 -10.36 -3.80
C VAL A 116 1.11 -8.93 -4.15
N CYS A 117 0.52 -7.92 -3.50
CA CYS A 117 0.87 -6.52 -3.76
C CYS A 117 2.35 -6.21 -3.48
N ILE A 118 2.92 -6.78 -2.41
CA ILE A 118 4.35 -6.62 -2.09
C ILE A 118 5.22 -7.27 -3.17
N THR A 119 4.82 -8.42 -3.70
CA THR A 119 5.56 -9.10 -4.78
C THR A 119 5.56 -8.24 -6.04
N GLU A 120 4.41 -7.71 -6.44
CA GLU A 120 4.28 -6.77 -7.57
C GLU A 120 5.18 -5.53 -7.37
N GLU A 121 5.20 -4.97 -6.15
CA GLU A 121 6.04 -3.82 -5.81
C GLU A 121 7.54 -4.14 -6.01
N ILE A 122 7.98 -5.30 -5.51
CA ILE A 122 9.37 -5.75 -5.66
C ILE A 122 9.74 -5.97 -7.13
N GLU A 123 8.83 -6.54 -7.93
CA GLU A 123 9.05 -6.74 -9.37
C GLU A 123 9.22 -5.39 -10.10
N CYS A 124 8.35 -4.41 -9.84
CA CYS A 124 8.45 -3.07 -10.40
C CYS A 124 9.80 -2.41 -10.06
N LEU A 125 10.25 -2.51 -8.80
CA LEU A 125 11.53 -1.97 -8.35
C LEU A 125 12.73 -2.63 -9.05
N LYS A 126 12.69 -3.95 -9.24
CA LYS A 126 13.76 -4.69 -9.92
C LYS A 126 13.84 -4.36 -11.41
N GLU A 127 12.70 -4.18 -12.05
CA GLU A 127 12.61 -3.87 -13.48
C GLU A 127 12.80 -2.38 -13.80
N LYS A 128 12.90 -1.51 -12.78
CA LYS A 128 12.93 -0.04 -12.91
C LYS A 128 11.73 0.51 -13.69
N ARG A 129 10.56 -0.08 -13.48
CA ARG A 129 9.30 0.35 -14.10
C ARG A 129 8.60 1.31 -13.15
N PHE A 130 8.78 2.60 -13.40
CA PHE A 130 8.11 3.71 -12.73
C PHE A 130 7.37 4.55 -13.76
#